data_AF-A0A916DC41-F1
#
_entry.id   AF-A0A916DC41-F1
#
_cell.length_a   1.000
_cell.length_b   1.000
_cell.length_c   1.000
_cell.angle_alpha   90.00
_cell.angle_beta   90.00
_cell.angle_gamma   90.00
#
_symmetry.space_group_name_H-M   'P 1'
#
loop_
_entity.id
_entity.type
_entity.pdbx_description
1 polymer ?
#
loop_
_entity_poly.entity_id
_entity_poly.type
_entity_poly.pdbx_seq_one_letter_code
_entity_poly.pdbx_strand_id
1 'polypeptide(L)' 'MQRGEIWWASLPEPTGSGPGYRRPVLVIQADDFNRSRIATVIVLVVTSNVKLALAPGNVLLSRRATGL' A
#
# COMPACT_ATOMS: atom_id res chain seq x y z
N MET A 1 1.95 -11.02 7.36
CA MET A 1 1.21 -9.97 6.62
C MET A 1 -0.14 -10.54 6.26
N GLN A 2 -1.21 -9.83 6.58
CA GLN A 2 -2.59 -10.21 6.25
C GLN A 2 -3.23 -9.15 5.37
N ARG A 3 -4.19 -9.55 4.53
CA ARG A 3 -4.94 -8.65 3.66
C ARG A 3 -5.66 -7.60 4.51
N GLY A 4 -5.50 -6.33 4.13
CA GLY A 4 -6.06 -5.20 4.87
C GLY A 4 -5.09 -4.55 5.87
N GLU A 5 -3.96 -5.19 6.19
CA GLU A 5 -2.93 -4.56 7.03
C GLU A 5 -2.19 -3.45 6.27
N ILE A 6 -1.83 -2.38 6.98
CA ILE A 6 -0.95 -1.32 6.49
C ILE A 6 0.45 -1.54 7.06
N TRP A 7 1.45 -1.54 6.18
CA TRP A 7 2.86 -1.71 6.53
C TRP A 7 3.70 -0.57 5.96
N TRP A 8 4.79 -0.22 6.63
CA TRP A 8 5.82 0.64 6.03
C TRP A 8 6.74 -0.22 5.17
N ALA A 9 6.88 0.13 3.89
CA ALA A 9 7.77 -0.55 2.96
C ALA A 9 8.82 0.43 2.42
N SER A 10 10.05 -0.04 2.23
CA SER A 10 11.11 0.68 1.52
C SER A 10 11.07 0.25 0.05
N LEU A 11 10.55 1.14 -0.81
CA LEU A 11 10.51 0.92 -2.25
C LEU A 11 11.80 1.49 -2.90
N PRO A 12 12.22 0.99 -4.07
CA PRO A 12 13.36 1.52 -4.79
C PRO A 12 13.16 2.99 -5.20
N GLU A 13 14.21 3.60 -5.73
CA GLU A 13 14.12 4.93 -6.35
C GLU A 13 13.05 4.89 -7.46
N PRO A 14 12.11 5.84 -7.48
CA PRO A 14 11.04 5.82 -8.47
C PRO A 14 11.61 6.02 -9.88
N THR A 15 11.12 5.23 -10.83
CA THR A 15 11.37 5.46 -12.26
C THR A 15 10.11 6.05 -12.89
N GLY A 16 10.20 7.27 -13.42
CA GLY A 16 9.06 8.00 -13.97
C GLY A 16 7.97 8.25 -12.90
N SER A 17 6.72 7.85 -13.20
CA SER A 17 5.60 7.93 -12.25
C SER A 17 5.42 6.67 -11.39
N GLY A 18 6.38 5.75 -11.41
CA GLY A 18 6.37 4.56 -10.57
C GLY A 18 6.49 4.90 -9.08
N PRO A 19 5.98 4.03 -8.18
CA PRO A 19 6.10 4.25 -6.76
C PRO A 19 7.55 4.08 -6.27
N GLY A 20 7.93 4.86 -5.27
CA GLY A 20 9.27 4.79 -4.68
C GLY A 20 9.33 5.30 -3.24
N TYR A 21 10.54 5.22 -2.68
CA TYR A 21 10.90 5.60 -1.31
C TYR A 21 10.16 4.82 -0.22
N ARG A 22 10.47 5.16 1.04
CA ARG A 22 9.80 4.59 2.21
C ARG A 22 8.40 5.19 2.37
N ARG A 23 7.36 4.36 2.32
CA ARG A 23 5.96 4.80 2.48
C ARG A 23 5.04 3.71 3.05
N PRO A 24 3.85 4.07 3.55
CA PRO A 24 2.84 3.08 3.89
C PRO A 24 2.33 2.38 2.63
N VAL A 25 2.05 1.09 2.75
CA VAL A 25 1.45 0.24 1.72
C VAL A 25 0.35 -0.61 2.33
N LEU A 26 -0.72 -0.86 1.58
CA LEU A 26 -1.84 -1.72 1.98
C LEU A 26 -1.67 -3.10 1.38
N VAL A 27 -1.68 -4.15 2.19
CA VAL A 27 -1.64 -5.53 1.71
C VAL A 27 -2.97 -5.89 1.06
N ILE A 28 -2.94 -6.26 -0.23
CA ILE A 28 -4.15 -6.65 -0.98
C ILE A 28 -4.13 -8.11 -1.44
N GLN A 29 -2.97 -8.77 -1.40
CA GLN A 29 -2.82 -10.19 -1.68
C GLN A 29 -3.70 -11.04 -0.75
N ALA A 30 -4.34 -12.08 -1.29
CA ALA A 30 -5.16 -13.00 -0.52
C ALA A 30 -4.34 -13.78 0.52
N ASP A 31 -4.92 -14.04 1.68
CA ASP A 31 -4.17 -14.59 2.82
C ASP A 31 -3.66 -16.02 2.63
N ASP A 32 -4.28 -16.79 1.74
CA ASP A 32 -3.75 -18.12 1.37
C ASP A 32 -2.37 -18.01 0.73
N PHE A 33 -2.13 -16.98 -0.08
CA PHE A 33 -0.79 -16.69 -0.62
C PHE A 33 0.12 -16.07 0.43
N ASN A 34 -0.39 -15.17 1.27
CA ASN A 34 0.41 -14.55 2.34
C ASN A 34 0.95 -15.57 3.36
N ARG A 35 0.19 -16.65 3.63
CA ARG A 35 0.61 -17.76 4.51
C ARG A 35 1.45 -18.82 3.81
N SER A 36 1.55 -18.78 2.48
CA SER A 36 2.33 -19.73 1.71
C SER A 36 3.83 -19.47 1.81
N ARG A 37 4.64 -20.26 1.09
CA ARG A 37 6.10 -20.09 1.02
C ARG A 37 6.56 -19.04 0.00
N ILE A 38 5.64 -18.36 -0.68
CA ILE A 38 6.01 -17.33 -1.66
C ILE A 38 6.69 -16.15 -0.93
N ALA A 39 7.80 -15.67 -1.48
CA ALA A 39 8.60 -14.60 -0.87
C ALA A 39 8.14 -13.19 -1.27
N THR A 40 6.93 -13.06 -1.83
CA THR A 40 6.39 -11.81 -2.35
C THR A 40 4.99 -11.54 -1.81
N VAL A 41 4.61 -10.26 -1.81
CA VAL A 41 3.28 -9.79 -1.42
C VAL A 41 2.84 -8.70 -2.38
N ILE A 42 1.57 -8.76 -2.81
CA ILE A 42 0.96 -7.69 -3.61
C ILE A 42 0.40 -6.62 -2.67
N VAL A 43 0.78 -5.37 -2.92
CA VAL A 43 0.37 -4.21 -2.13
C VAL A 43 -0.09 -3.04 -3.00
N LEU A 44 -0.92 -2.17 -2.44
CA LEU A 44 -1.21 -0.84 -3.00
C LEU A 44 -0.38 0.22 -2.27
N VAL A 45 0.12 1.23 -2.99
CA VAL A 45 0.83 2.35 -2.36
C VAL A 45 -0.15 3.33 -1.72
N VAL A 46 0.22 3.82 -0.54
CA VAL A 46 -0.49 4.89 0.14
C VAL A 46 0.30 6.20 -0.05
N THR A 47 -0.42 7.31 -0.09
CA THR A 47 0.14 8.65 -0.20
C THR A 47 -0.64 9.62 0.68
N SER A 48 0.06 10.60 1.25
CA SER A 48 -0.55 11.71 1.98
C SER A 48 -1.07 12.81 1.05
N ASN A 49 -0.84 12.71 -0.26
CA ASN A 49 -1.40 13.64 -1.24
C ASN A 49 -2.90 13.38 -1.45
N VAL A 50 -3.72 13.93 -0.56
CA VAL A 50 -5.18 13.77 -0.56
C VAL A 50 -5.88 14.32 -1.80
N LYS A 51 -5.22 15.15 -2.63
CA LYS A 51 -5.78 15.61 -3.91
C LYS A 51 -6.08 14.44 -4.85
N LEU A 52 -5.33 13.35 -4.73
CA LEU A 52 -5.54 12.14 -5.54
C LEU A 52 -6.78 11.35 -5.12
N ALA A 53 -7.41 11.64 -3.97
CA ALA A 53 -8.59 10.91 -3.51
C ALA A 53 -9.80 11.04 -4.46
N LEU A 54 -9.85 12.09 -5.29
CA LEU A 54 -10.89 12.31 -6.29
C LEU A 54 -10.64 11.57 -7.61
N ALA A 55 -9.45 10.98 -7.80
CA ALA A 55 -9.17 10.19 -8.99
C ALA A 55 -9.96 8.87 -8.96
N PRO A 56 -10.49 8.40 -10.10
CA PRO A 56 -11.23 7.14 -10.16
C PRO A 56 -10.43 5.95 -9.60
N GLY A 57 -11.07 5.16 -8.74
CA GLY A 57 -10.47 3.98 -8.12
C GLY A 57 -9.66 4.25 -6.85
N ASN A 58 -9.36 5.51 -6.51
CA ASN A 58 -8.70 5.84 -5.26
C ASN A 58 -9.69 5.83 -4.08
N VAL A 59 -9.17 5.50 -2.91
CA VAL A 59 -9.94 5.43 -1.66
C VAL A 59 -9.29 6.36 -0.64
N LEU A 60 -10.09 7.26 -0.06
CA LEU A 60 -9.64 8.11 1.03
C LEU A 60 -9.47 7.28 2.30
N LEU A 61 -8.25 7.29 2.84
CA LEU A 61 -7.94 6.66 4.12
C LEU A 61 -7.98 7.70 5.24
N SER A 62 -8.95 7.58 6.15
CA SER A 62 -9.02 8.48 7.30
C SER A 62 -7.96 8.13 8.34
N ARG A 63 -7.34 9.16 8.93
CA ARG A 63 -6.38 9.03 10.05
C ARG A 63 -6.93 8.20 11.22
N ARG A 64 -8.21 8.38 11.55
CA ARG A 64 -8.87 7.63 12.62
C ARG A 64 -8.94 6.13 12.34
N ALA A 65 -9.14 5.74 11.09
CA ALA A 65 -9.25 4.33 10.71
C ALA A 65 -7.88 3.65 10.58
N THR A 66 -6.84 4.39 10.17
CA THR A 66 -5.53 3.80 9.85
C THR A 66 -4.45 4.02 10.90
N GLY A 67 -4.61 5.01 11.78
CA GLY A 67 -3.56 5.42 12.73
C GLY A 67 -2.36 6.13 12.08
N LEU A 68 -2.44 6.48 10.79
CA LEU A 68 -1.40 7.22 10.06
C LEU A 68 -1.39 8.73 10.38
#